data_AF-A0A520ZLH7-F1
#
_entry.id   AF-A0A520ZLH7-F1
#
_cell.length_a   1.000
_cell.length_b   1.000
_cell.length_c   1.000
_cell.angle_alpha   90.00
_cell.angle_beta   90.00
_cell.angle_gamma   90.00
#
_symmetry.space_group_name_H-M   'P 1'
#
loop_
_entity.id
_entity.type
_entity.pdbx_description
1 polymer ?
#
loop_
_entity_poly.entity_id
_entity_poly.type
_entity_poly.pdbx_seq_one_letter_code
_entity_poly.pdbx_strand_id
1 'polypeptide(L)'
;MGTDRNWSALGAGLTLAVGMTGAAFAAEGVPLSAIDWLSDSIAMPQTSVAAPVQPHTATLPTTISVAPIDVPVADRAGLISARELGVPPGLWGRSAAADLAAALRALPDTSSAPPSLRGFLHDLLVVRLDPPIDATEDDSLYLARVDHLLEMGRLTSADRLIDAAGAPVPRRFRRAFDVALLTGTETQACKVIEETPEISPTYPARVFCLARGGQWDVAALTLGNAEALGILTPDEDALLLHFLDPELFEGEKLPSPPRLPTPLTFRLYEAVGERQPTDQLPVAFAIADLSDTVGWRTRLRAVERLAAVDAVSFERLLSVYSERAPAASGAIWDRVGAVQALVRAVEDGSSQKLARTLPEAWQVAKDAGYEAALAGWIASKLDGRTLDGTAGHAAFEIALLAGRPGLAGQFSAGTAEDDFLLAIATGKGTRAAGADQLGRAVLRGLSARGPGAQFQALVDDGRSGEALLTALATLMDGAAGNPDRTANAIAMLRSLGLERLARQVAVELLLKEGAA
;
A
#
# COMPACT_ATOMS: atom_id res chain seq x y z
N MET A 1 43.21 65.62 -8.19
CA MET A 1 43.00 64.16 -8.19
C MET A 1 42.58 63.77 -6.78
N GLY A 2 41.42 63.12 -6.63
CA GLY A 2 40.96 62.54 -5.37
C GLY A 2 40.21 63.50 -4.44
N THR A 3 38.95 63.75 -4.74
CA THR A 3 37.97 64.39 -3.86
C THR A 3 37.29 63.34 -3.00
N ASP A 4 37.36 63.45 -1.67
CA ASP A 4 36.37 62.84 -0.77
C ASP A 4 35.95 63.87 0.26
N ARG A 5 34.69 64.31 0.15
CA ARG A 5 34.08 65.35 0.97
C ARG A 5 32.93 64.73 1.74
N ASN A 6 33.13 64.60 3.05
CA ASN A 6 32.09 64.34 4.04
C ASN A 6 31.01 65.42 3.98
N TRP A 7 29.74 65.02 4.03
CA TRP A 7 28.66 65.86 4.53
C TRP A 7 27.63 65.00 5.28
N SER A 8 27.51 65.27 6.57
CA SER A 8 26.47 64.79 7.47
C SER A 8 25.18 65.62 7.34
N ALA A 9 24.03 65.00 7.14
CA ALA A 9 22.74 65.65 7.41
C ALA A 9 21.69 64.66 7.91
N LEU A 10 21.28 64.88 9.16
CA LEU A 10 20.09 64.35 9.81
C LEU A 10 18.83 64.88 9.10
N GLY A 11 17.82 64.03 8.98
CA GLY A 11 16.48 64.42 8.51
C GLY A 11 15.47 63.30 8.73
N ALA A 12 14.87 63.26 9.91
CA ALA A 12 13.74 62.42 10.26
C ALA A 12 12.47 62.86 9.50
N GLY A 13 11.67 61.90 9.02
CA GLY A 13 10.43 62.20 8.30
C GLY A 13 9.56 60.98 8.01
N LEU A 14 8.90 60.48 9.06
CA LEU A 14 7.53 59.94 9.08
C LEU A 14 7.05 59.11 7.86
N THR A 15 7.16 57.78 7.91
CA THR A 15 6.41 56.86 7.05
C THR A 15 5.30 56.17 7.85
N LEU A 16 4.04 56.46 7.49
CA LEU A 16 2.85 55.74 7.94
C LEU A 16 2.92 54.27 7.47
N ALA A 17 3.01 53.33 8.41
CA ALA A 17 2.76 51.91 8.14
C ALA A 17 1.25 51.66 8.23
N VAL A 18 0.58 51.57 7.08
CA VAL A 18 -0.78 51.04 6.97
C VAL A 18 -0.69 49.52 7.11
N GLY A 19 -1.16 49.01 8.25
CA GLY A 19 -1.33 47.57 8.47
C GLY A 19 -2.47 47.04 7.61
N MET A 20 -2.15 46.36 6.52
CA MET A 20 -3.06 45.44 5.85
C MET A 20 -2.95 44.09 6.53
N THR A 21 -3.84 43.82 7.50
CA THR A 21 -4.13 42.46 7.96
C THR A 21 -4.88 41.74 6.85
N GLY A 22 -4.16 40.99 6.03
CA GLY A 22 -4.76 39.97 5.16
C GLY A 22 -5.28 38.85 6.05
N ALA A 23 -6.59 38.77 6.24
CA ALA A 23 -7.23 37.56 6.71
C ALA A 23 -7.14 36.53 5.56
N ALA A 24 -6.18 35.61 5.67
CA ALA A 24 -6.19 34.41 4.86
C ALA A 24 -7.38 33.55 5.31
N PHE A 25 -8.44 33.55 4.52
CA PHE A 25 -9.44 32.49 4.58
C PHE A 25 -8.80 31.24 3.96
N ALA A 26 -8.06 30.48 4.77
CA ALA A 26 -7.77 29.10 4.46
C ALA A 26 -9.04 28.29 4.74
N ALA A 27 -9.76 27.93 3.69
CA ALA A 27 -10.71 26.83 3.77
C ALA A 27 -9.90 25.52 3.78
N GLU A 28 -9.32 25.19 4.93
CA GLU A 28 -8.68 23.89 5.14
C GLU A 28 -9.74 22.83 5.39
N GLY A 29 -10.23 22.23 4.30
CA GLY A 29 -10.73 20.86 4.37
C GLY A 29 -9.53 19.94 4.47
N VAL A 30 -9.39 19.22 5.58
CA VAL A 30 -8.41 18.12 5.68
C VAL A 30 -8.70 17.16 4.52
N PRO A 31 -7.71 16.81 3.66
CA PRO A 31 -7.96 15.92 2.54
C PRO A 31 -8.53 14.60 3.06
N LEU A 32 -9.66 14.19 2.48
CA LEU A 32 -10.40 12.99 2.92
C LEU A 32 -9.71 11.69 2.48
N SER A 33 -8.71 11.82 1.59
CA SER A 33 -7.73 10.82 1.19
C SER A 33 -6.36 11.22 1.74
N ALA A 34 -5.61 10.28 2.29
CA ALA A 34 -4.20 10.52 2.66
C ALA A 34 -3.22 10.19 1.54
N ILE A 35 -3.74 9.63 0.46
CA ILE A 35 -2.98 9.32 -0.75
C ILE A 35 -3.25 10.42 -1.76
N ASP A 36 -2.20 11.17 -2.08
CA ASP A 36 -2.22 12.34 -2.98
C ASP A 36 -2.72 12.02 -4.39
N TRP A 37 -2.70 10.75 -4.79
CA TRP A 37 -3.12 10.31 -6.12
C TRP A 37 -4.52 9.71 -6.16
N LEU A 38 -5.21 9.51 -5.04
CA LEU A 38 -6.60 9.07 -5.09
C LEU A 38 -7.55 10.25 -5.32
N SER A 39 -8.73 9.95 -5.87
CA SER A 39 -9.71 10.98 -6.21
C SER A 39 -10.26 11.70 -4.96
N ASP A 40 -10.14 13.03 -4.92
CA ASP A 40 -10.66 13.87 -3.84
C ASP A 40 -12.19 14.09 -3.91
N SER A 41 -12.80 14.42 -2.76
CA SER A 41 -14.21 14.79 -2.67
C SER A 41 -14.41 16.30 -2.61
N ILE A 42 -14.93 16.89 -3.68
CA ILE A 42 -15.63 18.16 -3.57
C ILE A 42 -17.02 17.86 -3.02
N ALA A 43 -17.34 18.40 -1.85
CA ALA A 43 -18.72 18.40 -1.36
C ALA A 43 -19.57 19.16 -2.38
N MET A 44 -20.51 18.48 -3.05
CA MET A 44 -21.54 19.18 -3.80
C MET A 44 -22.25 20.13 -2.82
N PRO A 45 -22.49 21.41 -3.17
CA PRO A 45 -23.27 22.28 -2.32
C PRO A 45 -24.64 21.64 -2.14
N GLN A 46 -24.89 21.06 -0.97
CA GLN A 46 -26.22 20.61 -0.60
C GLN A 46 -27.05 21.88 -0.48
N THR A 47 -28.01 22.04 -1.38
CA THR A 47 -29.06 23.03 -1.20
C THR A 47 -29.86 22.58 0.03
N SER A 48 -29.47 23.09 1.20
CA SER A 48 -30.21 22.85 2.42
C SER A 48 -31.57 23.54 2.28
N VAL A 49 -32.59 22.79 1.91
CA VAL A 49 -33.97 23.23 2.13
C VAL A 49 -34.13 23.29 3.65
N ALA A 50 -34.19 24.50 4.20
CA ALA A 50 -34.30 24.71 5.64
C ALA A 50 -35.51 23.94 6.19
N ALA A 51 -35.26 22.95 7.05
CA ALA A 51 -36.31 22.31 7.81
C ALA A 51 -36.96 23.34 8.75
N PRO A 52 -38.29 23.29 8.97
CA PRO A 52 -38.97 24.24 9.83
C PRO A 52 -38.45 24.14 11.27
N VAL A 53 -38.09 25.29 11.83
CA VAL A 53 -37.55 25.43 13.20
C VAL A 53 -38.62 25.00 14.20
N GLN A 54 -38.34 23.94 14.97
CA GLN A 54 -39.11 23.62 16.18
C GLN A 54 -38.49 24.29 17.41
N PRO A 55 -39.30 24.76 18.37
CA PRO A 55 -38.82 25.48 19.54
C PRO A 55 -38.07 24.55 20.52
N HIS A 56 -36.97 25.06 21.05
CA HIS A 56 -36.07 24.35 21.96
C HIS A 56 -36.67 24.17 23.37
N THR A 57 -36.68 22.93 23.87
CA THR A 57 -36.76 22.64 25.32
C THR A 57 -35.45 22.01 25.77
N ALA A 58 -34.80 22.64 26.74
CA ALA A 58 -33.56 22.18 27.35
C ALA A 58 -33.78 20.91 28.18
N THR A 59 -32.97 19.86 27.95
CA THR A 59 -32.84 18.72 28.86
C THR A 59 -31.41 18.15 28.82
N LEU A 60 -30.96 17.68 29.99
CA LEU A 60 -29.62 17.28 30.43
C LEU A 60 -28.90 16.21 29.57
N PRO A 61 -27.56 16.09 29.64
CA PRO A 61 -26.80 15.13 28.85
C PRO A 61 -26.81 13.74 29.52
N THR A 62 -27.38 12.77 28.82
CA THR A 62 -27.00 11.35 28.86
C THR A 62 -27.56 10.73 27.59
N THR A 63 -26.95 11.07 26.45
CA THR A 63 -27.17 10.33 25.22
C THR A 63 -26.50 8.98 25.38
N ILE A 64 -27.27 8.01 25.89
CA ILE A 64 -27.01 6.61 25.57
C ILE A 64 -27.18 6.52 24.06
N SER A 65 -26.06 6.40 23.33
CA SER A 65 -26.08 6.11 21.90
C SER A 65 -26.61 4.69 21.72
N VAL A 66 -27.91 4.57 21.47
CA VAL A 66 -28.54 3.32 21.07
C VAL A 66 -28.36 3.23 19.56
N ALA A 67 -27.26 2.63 19.13
CA ALA A 67 -27.12 2.23 17.73
C ALA A 67 -28.15 1.11 17.45
N PRO A 68 -28.97 1.23 16.39
CA PRO A 68 -29.77 0.11 15.93
C PRO A 68 -28.84 -1.09 15.65
N ILE A 69 -29.22 -2.28 16.10
CA ILE A 69 -28.46 -3.53 15.94
C ILE A 69 -28.16 -3.86 14.45
N ASP A 70 -28.86 -3.23 13.51
CA ASP A 70 -28.81 -3.49 12.07
C ASP A 70 -28.12 -2.40 11.22
N VAL A 71 -27.39 -1.42 11.80
CA VAL A 71 -26.59 -0.50 10.96
C VAL A 71 -25.30 -1.21 10.50
N PRO A 72 -25.04 -1.34 9.19
CA PRO A 72 -23.79 -1.91 8.70
C PRO A 72 -22.60 -1.03 9.11
N VAL A 73 -21.72 -1.56 9.96
CA VAL A 73 -20.48 -0.88 10.38
C VAL A 73 -19.35 -1.26 9.43
N ALA A 74 -18.82 -0.28 8.71
CA ALA A 74 -17.75 -0.46 7.72
C ALA A 74 -16.53 -1.17 8.31
N ASP A 75 -16.11 -0.76 9.52
CA ASP A 75 -14.92 -1.27 10.18
C ASP A 75 -14.99 -2.75 10.52
N ARG A 76 -16.20 -3.33 10.54
CA ARG A 76 -16.40 -4.77 10.70
C ARG A 76 -16.14 -5.55 9.40
N ALA A 77 -16.05 -4.89 8.25
CA ALA A 77 -15.75 -5.55 6.98
C ALA A 77 -14.43 -6.33 7.08
N GLY A 78 -14.42 -7.54 6.52
CA GLY A 78 -13.25 -8.40 6.52
C GLY A 78 -13.45 -9.71 5.79
N LEU A 79 -12.36 -10.18 5.19
CA LEU A 79 -12.23 -11.34 4.31
C LEU A 79 -11.74 -12.59 5.05
N ILE A 80 -11.01 -12.40 6.15
CA ILE A 80 -10.51 -13.46 7.03
C ILE A 80 -10.94 -13.20 8.48
N SER A 81 -10.93 -14.23 9.31
CA SER A 81 -11.27 -14.12 10.73
C SER A 81 -10.06 -13.74 11.61
N ALA A 82 -10.32 -13.06 12.74
CA ALA A 82 -9.31 -12.77 13.75
C ALA A 82 -8.54 -14.03 14.21
N ARG A 83 -9.24 -15.17 14.27
CA ARG A 83 -8.66 -16.47 14.64
C ARG A 83 -7.64 -16.96 13.61
N GLU A 84 -7.93 -16.83 12.32
CA GLU A 84 -6.99 -17.23 11.25
C GLU A 84 -5.72 -16.38 11.28
N LEU A 85 -5.85 -15.07 11.56
CA LEU A 85 -4.70 -14.18 11.72
C LEU A 85 -3.94 -14.40 13.05
N GLY A 86 -4.60 -14.98 14.05
CA GLY A 86 -4.01 -15.23 15.37
C GLY A 86 -4.02 -14.01 16.30
N VAL A 87 -4.96 -13.08 16.10
CA VAL A 87 -5.14 -11.87 16.92
C VAL A 87 -6.47 -11.92 17.69
N PRO A 88 -6.60 -11.22 18.84
CA PRO A 88 -7.88 -11.13 19.54
C PRO A 88 -8.92 -10.37 18.68
N PRO A 89 -10.22 -10.77 18.69
CA PRO A 89 -11.28 -10.06 17.96
C PRO A 89 -11.39 -8.58 18.33
N GLY A 90 -11.25 -8.25 19.63
CA GLY A 90 -11.25 -6.89 20.15
C GLY A 90 -9.88 -6.20 20.11
N LEU A 91 -9.06 -6.45 19.09
CA LEU A 91 -7.70 -5.89 18.96
C LEU A 91 -7.68 -4.36 19.02
N TRP A 92 -8.64 -3.70 18.36
CA TRP A 92 -8.80 -2.24 18.39
C TRP A 92 -9.17 -1.73 19.78
N GLY A 93 -9.93 -2.54 20.54
CA GLY A 93 -10.23 -2.27 21.94
C GLY A 93 -10.87 -0.91 22.15
N ARG A 94 -10.18 -0.04 22.90
CA ARG A 94 -10.65 1.30 23.28
C ARG A 94 -10.17 2.42 22.36
N SER A 95 -9.49 2.09 21.27
CA SER A 95 -8.98 3.07 20.31
C SER A 95 -10.12 3.73 19.52
N ALA A 96 -9.93 5.00 19.19
CA ALA A 96 -10.79 5.73 18.25
C ALA A 96 -10.44 5.36 16.79
N ALA A 97 -11.43 5.37 15.91
CA ALA A 97 -11.25 5.09 14.49
C ALA A 97 -10.24 6.05 13.85
N ALA A 98 -10.31 7.34 14.18
CA ALA A 98 -9.40 8.37 13.69
C ALA A 98 -7.93 8.14 14.09
N ASP A 99 -7.67 7.68 15.32
CA ASP A 99 -6.32 7.41 15.83
C ASP A 99 -5.70 6.20 15.11
N LEU A 100 -6.47 5.13 14.94
CA LEU A 100 -6.04 3.94 14.19
C LEU A 100 -5.81 4.28 12.71
N ALA A 101 -6.68 5.08 12.12
CA ALA A 101 -6.52 5.56 10.75
C ALA A 101 -5.26 6.42 10.61
N ALA A 102 -4.96 7.29 11.58
CA ALA A 102 -3.73 8.08 11.58
C ALA A 102 -2.49 7.19 11.74
N ALA A 103 -2.53 6.18 12.61
CA ALA A 103 -1.44 5.23 12.79
C ALA A 103 -1.18 4.40 11.52
N LEU A 104 -2.22 3.97 10.80
CA LEU A 104 -2.10 3.29 9.51
C LEU A 104 -1.46 4.19 8.44
N ARG A 105 -1.91 5.44 8.33
CA ARG A 105 -1.37 6.41 7.37
C ARG A 105 0.08 6.81 7.67
N ALA A 106 0.49 6.72 8.92
CA ALA A 106 1.86 7.00 9.36
C ALA A 106 2.81 5.81 9.16
N LEU A 107 2.32 4.66 8.68
CA LEU A 107 3.20 3.54 8.37
C LEU A 107 4.19 3.92 7.26
N PRO A 108 5.47 3.53 7.38
CA PRO A 108 6.46 3.74 6.32
C PRO A 108 6.09 3.02 5.02
N ASP A 109 6.81 3.31 3.94
CA ASP A 109 6.68 2.53 2.70
C ASP A 109 7.00 1.04 2.97
N THR A 110 6.03 0.18 2.65
CA THR A 110 6.13 -1.26 2.85
C THR A 110 7.15 -1.91 1.92
N SER A 111 7.54 -1.29 0.81
CA SER A 111 8.42 -1.89 -0.22
C SER A 111 9.72 -2.49 0.33
N SER A 112 10.29 -1.86 1.36
CA SER A 112 11.54 -2.29 1.99
C SER A 112 11.37 -3.14 3.27
N ALA A 113 10.13 -3.30 3.75
CA ALA A 113 9.82 -4.02 4.97
C ALA A 113 10.05 -5.54 4.81
N PRO A 114 10.32 -6.28 5.90
CA PRO A 114 10.42 -7.74 5.86
C PRO A 114 9.17 -8.39 5.21
N PRO A 115 9.31 -9.36 4.30
CA PRO A 115 8.17 -9.93 3.56
C PRO A 115 7.06 -10.50 4.45
N SER A 116 7.40 -11.17 5.55
CA SER A 116 6.40 -11.70 6.48
C SER A 116 5.66 -10.60 7.24
N LEU A 117 6.32 -9.46 7.47
CA LEU A 117 5.69 -8.28 8.06
C LEU A 117 4.70 -7.64 7.08
N ARG A 118 5.07 -7.52 5.80
CA ARG A 118 4.17 -7.05 4.74
C ARG A 118 2.96 -7.95 4.58
N GLY A 119 3.17 -9.27 4.54
CA GLY A 119 2.09 -10.25 4.46
C GLY A 119 1.14 -10.16 5.65
N PHE A 120 1.70 -10.05 6.87
CA PHE A 120 0.88 -9.85 8.07
C PHE A 120 0.09 -8.54 8.04
N LEU A 121 0.69 -7.43 7.58
CA LEU A 121 0.01 -6.15 7.44
C LEU A 121 -1.14 -6.25 6.44
N HIS A 122 -0.93 -6.86 5.27
CA HIS A 122 -2.02 -7.15 4.32
C HIS A 122 -3.17 -7.89 5.01
N ASP A 123 -2.88 -8.96 5.74
CA ASP A 123 -3.90 -9.76 6.42
C ASP A 123 -4.59 -8.98 7.54
N LEU A 124 -3.87 -8.11 8.26
CA LEU A 124 -4.42 -7.17 9.25
C LEU A 124 -5.35 -6.12 8.62
N LEU A 125 -5.11 -5.73 7.37
CA LEU A 125 -5.99 -4.77 6.67
C LEU A 125 -7.27 -5.43 6.17
N VAL A 126 -7.28 -6.75 5.94
CA VAL A 126 -8.47 -7.48 5.49
C VAL A 126 -9.14 -8.32 6.56
N VAL A 127 -8.63 -8.36 7.79
CA VAL A 127 -9.23 -9.15 8.88
C VAL A 127 -10.52 -8.54 9.39
N ARG A 128 -11.47 -9.41 9.75
CA ARG A 128 -12.67 -9.05 10.48
C ARG A 128 -12.38 -8.97 11.98
N LEU A 129 -12.53 -7.77 12.53
CA LEU A 129 -12.35 -7.47 13.96
C LEU A 129 -13.60 -6.80 14.52
N ASP A 130 -13.71 -6.81 15.85
CA ASP A 130 -14.69 -5.96 16.53
C ASP A 130 -14.30 -4.50 16.25
N PRO A 131 -15.26 -3.68 15.79
CA PRO A 131 -14.95 -2.32 15.35
C PRO A 131 -14.50 -1.42 16.52
N PRO A 132 -13.79 -0.30 16.25
CA PRO A 132 -13.44 0.68 17.28
C PRO A 132 -14.69 1.29 17.93
N ILE A 133 -14.49 1.95 19.07
CA ILE A 133 -15.58 2.40 19.96
C ILE A 133 -16.56 3.38 19.33
N ASP A 134 -16.13 4.09 18.28
CA ASP A 134 -16.82 5.17 17.56
C ASP A 134 -17.17 4.82 16.11
N ALA A 135 -17.01 3.55 15.71
CA ALA A 135 -17.15 3.09 14.31
C ALA A 135 -18.55 3.27 13.68
N THR A 136 -19.58 3.54 14.49
CA THR A 136 -20.92 3.86 13.98
C THR A 136 -21.00 5.29 13.42
N GLU A 137 -20.12 6.18 13.88
CA GLU A 137 -20.07 7.59 13.51
C GLU A 137 -18.88 7.90 12.58
N ASP A 138 -17.79 7.15 12.72
CA ASP A 138 -16.55 7.37 11.97
C ASP A 138 -16.06 6.08 11.29
N ASP A 139 -16.06 6.07 9.95
CA ASP A 139 -15.52 4.98 9.12
C ASP A 139 -14.08 5.23 8.63
N SER A 140 -13.33 6.13 9.30
CA SER A 140 -11.96 6.50 8.94
C SER A 140 -10.98 5.33 8.96
N LEU A 141 -11.12 4.39 9.89
CA LEU A 141 -10.26 3.21 9.95
C LEU A 141 -10.48 2.32 8.72
N TYR A 142 -11.74 2.05 8.37
CA TYR A 142 -12.10 1.30 7.18
C TYR A 142 -11.52 1.93 5.91
N LEU A 143 -11.66 3.25 5.74
CA LEU A 143 -11.09 3.95 4.58
C LEU A 143 -9.57 3.88 4.59
N ALA A 144 -8.91 4.06 5.74
CA ALA A 144 -7.47 3.91 5.84
C ALA A 144 -7.00 2.48 5.50
N ARG A 145 -7.79 1.45 5.82
CA ARG A 145 -7.49 0.06 5.44
C ARG A 145 -7.54 -0.13 3.93
N VAL A 146 -8.58 0.39 3.27
CA VAL A 146 -8.72 0.34 1.81
C VAL A 146 -7.57 1.11 1.15
N ASP A 147 -7.31 2.33 1.60
CA ASP A 147 -6.25 3.21 1.08
C ASP A 147 -4.88 2.53 1.14
N HIS A 148 -4.54 1.92 2.28
CA HIS A 148 -3.27 1.22 2.43
C HIS A 148 -3.17 -0.04 1.55
N LEU A 149 -4.30 -0.75 1.30
CA LEU A 149 -4.30 -1.84 0.32
C LEU A 149 -4.01 -1.33 -1.09
N LEU A 150 -4.48 -0.12 -1.46
CA LEU A 150 -4.15 0.51 -2.74
C LEU A 150 -2.68 0.90 -2.82
N GLU A 151 -2.10 1.48 -1.76
CA GLU A 151 -0.66 1.77 -1.65
C GLU A 151 0.20 0.52 -1.85
N MET A 152 -0.21 -0.61 -1.27
CA MET A 152 0.46 -1.91 -1.42
C MET A 152 0.22 -2.58 -2.79
N GLY A 153 -0.55 -1.96 -3.70
CA GLY A 153 -0.94 -2.56 -4.98
C GLY A 153 -1.90 -3.75 -4.87
N ARG A 154 -2.51 -3.95 -3.68
CA ARG A 154 -3.43 -5.07 -3.36
C ARG A 154 -4.85 -4.77 -3.80
N LEU A 155 -5.03 -4.41 -5.08
CA LEU A 155 -6.30 -3.92 -5.62
C LEU A 155 -7.43 -4.95 -5.50
N THR A 156 -7.15 -6.24 -5.71
CA THR A 156 -8.15 -7.30 -5.53
C THR A 156 -8.61 -7.41 -4.09
N SER A 157 -7.70 -7.26 -3.12
CA SER A 157 -8.07 -7.28 -1.70
C SER A 157 -8.86 -6.03 -1.31
N ALA A 158 -8.50 -4.87 -1.85
CA ALA A 158 -9.26 -3.63 -1.67
C ALA A 158 -10.70 -3.76 -2.21
N ASP A 159 -10.85 -4.24 -3.45
CA ASP A 159 -12.15 -4.50 -4.10
C ASP A 159 -13.04 -5.42 -3.24
N ARG A 160 -12.48 -6.56 -2.81
CA ARG A 160 -13.19 -7.52 -1.98
C ARG A 160 -13.56 -6.96 -0.61
N LEU A 161 -12.69 -6.14 0.00
CA LEU A 161 -12.98 -5.50 1.28
C LEU A 161 -14.11 -4.47 1.13
N ILE A 162 -14.15 -3.75 0.00
CA ILE A 162 -15.22 -2.83 -0.34
C ILE A 162 -16.55 -3.55 -0.50
N ASP A 163 -16.58 -4.65 -1.25
CA ASP A 163 -17.77 -5.50 -1.39
C ASP A 163 -18.28 -5.99 -0.03
N ALA A 164 -17.36 -6.40 0.85
CA ALA A 164 -17.68 -6.92 2.17
C ALA A 164 -18.27 -5.86 3.12
N ALA A 165 -18.06 -4.56 2.85
CA ALA A 165 -18.57 -3.46 3.66
C ALA A 165 -20.06 -3.12 3.38
N GLY A 166 -20.65 -3.71 2.34
CA GLY A 166 -22.06 -3.56 2.01
C GLY A 166 -22.33 -2.48 0.95
N ALA A 167 -23.53 -1.90 0.99
CA ALA A 167 -24.02 -1.01 -0.07
C ALA A 167 -23.11 0.23 -0.27
N PRO A 168 -22.94 0.68 -1.53
CA PRO A 168 -22.09 1.81 -1.83
C PRO A 168 -22.65 3.10 -1.20
N VAL A 169 -21.78 3.80 -0.48
CA VAL A 169 -21.98 5.20 -0.06
C VAL A 169 -20.93 6.06 -0.77
N PRO A 170 -21.17 7.37 -0.99
CA PRO A 170 -20.32 8.18 -1.88
C PRO A 170 -18.82 8.09 -1.59
N ARG A 171 -18.39 8.10 -0.32
CA ARG A 171 -16.96 7.98 0.05
C ARG A 171 -16.35 6.63 -0.31
N ARG A 172 -17.08 5.54 -0.07
CA ARG A 172 -16.59 4.17 -0.35
C ARG A 172 -16.64 3.85 -1.83
N PHE A 173 -17.68 4.33 -2.50
CA PHE A 173 -17.82 4.16 -3.93
C PHE A 173 -16.69 4.85 -4.72
N ARG A 174 -16.14 5.97 -4.23
CA ARG A 174 -14.93 6.58 -4.81
C ARG A 174 -13.77 5.60 -4.89
N ARG A 175 -13.49 4.88 -3.80
CA ARG A 175 -12.42 3.86 -3.79
C ARG A 175 -12.73 2.70 -4.70
N ALA A 176 -13.99 2.27 -4.75
CA ALA A 176 -14.44 1.26 -5.71
C ALA A 176 -14.19 1.72 -7.16
N PHE A 177 -14.49 2.99 -7.46
CA PHE A 177 -14.29 3.58 -8.77
C PHE A 177 -12.80 3.74 -9.12
N ASP A 178 -11.96 4.19 -8.18
CA ASP A 178 -10.50 4.26 -8.35
C ASP A 178 -9.91 2.85 -8.64
N VAL A 179 -10.35 1.82 -7.90
CA VAL A 179 -9.97 0.42 -8.17
C VAL A 179 -10.44 -0.03 -9.54
N ALA A 180 -11.69 0.28 -9.91
CA ALA A 180 -12.25 -0.12 -11.19
C ALA A 180 -11.48 0.52 -12.37
N LEU A 181 -11.14 1.80 -12.25
CA LEU A 181 -10.29 2.50 -13.20
C LEU A 181 -8.91 1.86 -13.29
N LEU A 182 -8.24 1.54 -12.19
CA LEU A 182 -6.92 0.90 -12.25
C LEU A 182 -6.97 -0.50 -12.89
N THR A 183 -8.01 -1.27 -12.58
CA THR A 183 -8.15 -2.67 -13.01
C THR A 183 -8.81 -2.86 -14.38
N GLY A 184 -9.36 -1.81 -14.99
CA GLY A 184 -10.01 -1.89 -16.30
C GLY A 184 -11.47 -2.36 -16.23
N THR A 185 -12.11 -2.27 -15.06
CA THR A 185 -13.51 -2.66 -14.81
C THR A 185 -14.42 -1.44 -14.64
N GLU A 186 -13.96 -0.26 -15.09
CA GLU A 186 -14.69 1.00 -14.95
C GLU A 186 -16.05 1.00 -15.66
N THR A 187 -16.26 0.14 -16.67
CA THR A 187 -17.56 -0.02 -17.33
C THR A 187 -18.64 -0.48 -16.35
N GLN A 188 -18.32 -1.43 -15.45
CA GLN A 188 -19.27 -1.86 -14.42
C GLN A 188 -19.52 -0.74 -13.42
N ALA A 189 -18.47 -0.05 -12.97
CA ALA A 189 -18.60 1.03 -12.01
C ALA A 189 -19.39 2.23 -12.56
N CYS A 190 -19.22 2.59 -13.84
CA CYS A 190 -19.99 3.64 -14.48
C CYS A 190 -21.50 3.34 -14.54
N LYS A 191 -21.91 2.07 -14.72
CA LYS A 191 -23.33 1.68 -14.65
C LYS A 191 -23.94 1.94 -13.28
N VAL A 192 -23.18 1.70 -12.20
CA VAL A 192 -23.63 2.01 -10.84
C VAL A 192 -23.87 3.52 -10.67
N ILE A 193 -23.01 4.37 -11.25
CA ILE A 193 -23.22 5.83 -11.25
C ILE A 193 -24.47 6.23 -12.05
N GLU A 194 -24.72 5.59 -13.20
CA GLU A 194 -25.93 5.86 -14.00
C GLU A 194 -27.21 5.47 -13.25
N GLU A 195 -27.21 4.33 -12.55
CA GLU A 195 -28.33 3.86 -11.75
C GLU A 195 -28.51 4.67 -10.46
N THR A 196 -27.42 5.22 -9.91
CA THR A 196 -27.38 5.94 -8.64
C THR A 196 -26.59 7.26 -8.77
N PRO A 197 -27.13 8.31 -9.41
CA PRO A 197 -26.37 9.54 -9.69
C PRO A 197 -25.85 10.27 -8.43
N GLU A 198 -26.50 10.09 -7.28
CA GLU A 198 -26.14 10.72 -6.01
C GLU A 198 -24.83 10.19 -5.38
N ILE A 199 -24.35 9.02 -5.80
CA ILE A 199 -23.04 8.49 -5.35
C ILE A 199 -21.89 8.91 -6.27
N SER A 200 -22.19 9.64 -7.34
CA SER A 200 -21.18 10.11 -8.31
C SER A 200 -20.09 10.92 -7.59
N PRO A 201 -18.80 10.57 -7.77
CA PRO A 201 -17.75 11.11 -6.93
C PRO A 201 -17.37 12.55 -7.31
N THR A 202 -17.28 12.88 -8.60
CA THR A 202 -16.86 14.18 -9.11
C THR A 202 -17.49 14.47 -10.48
N TYR A 203 -17.52 15.73 -10.91
CA TYR A 203 -17.98 16.10 -12.26
C TYR A 203 -17.16 15.40 -13.37
N PRO A 204 -15.81 15.36 -13.32
CA PRO A 204 -15.03 14.60 -14.28
C PRO A 204 -15.44 13.13 -14.37
N ALA A 205 -15.69 12.46 -13.23
CA ALA A 205 -16.12 11.07 -13.22
C ALA A 205 -17.50 10.89 -13.86
N ARG A 206 -18.42 11.82 -13.62
CA ARG A 206 -19.75 11.83 -14.25
C ARG A 206 -19.65 12.00 -15.77
N VAL A 207 -18.86 12.97 -16.24
CA VAL A 207 -18.64 13.22 -17.68
C VAL A 207 -18.02 11.98 -18.33
N PHE A 208 -16.97 11.42 -17.72
CA PHE A 208 -16.32 10.19 -18.17
C PHE A 208 -17.31 9.02 -18.29
N CYS A 209 -18.14 8.79 -17.27
CA CYS A 209 -19.09 7.69 -17.31
C CYS A 209 -20.24 7.89 -18.28
N LEU A 210 -20.77 9.11 -18.43
CA LEU A 210 -21.79 9.43 -19.44
C LEU A 210 -21.27 9.18 -20.86
N ALA A 211 -20.05 9.64 -21.16
CA ALA A 211 -19.41 9.42 -22.46
C ALA A 211 -19.21 7.92 -22.73
N ARG A 212 -18.71 7.16 -21.74
CA ARG A 212 -18.56 5.71 -21.83
C ARG A 212 -19.88 4.94 -21.98
N GLY A 213 -20.96 5.46 -21.40
CA GLY A 213 -22.32 4.98 -21.59
C GLY A 213 -22.90 5.33 -22.98
N GLY A 214 -22.19 6.09 -23.80
CA GLY A 214 -22.62 6.54 -25.12
C GLY A 214 -23.51 7.79 -25.09
N GLN A 215 -23.67 8.43 -23.94
CA GLN A 215 -24.49 9.63 -23.75
C GLN A 215 -23.66 10.91 -24.01
N TRP A 216 -23.04 11.00 -25.19
CA TRP A 216 -22.09 12.06 -25.55
C TRP A 216 -22.66 13.48 -25.39
N ASP A 217 -23.88 13.73 -25.89
CA ASP A 217 -24.54 15.04 -25.78
C ASP A 217 -24.77 15.44 -24.31
N VAL A 218 -25.11 14.46 -23.46
CA VAL A 218 -25.33 14.67 -22.02
C VAL A 218 -24.01 14.92 -21.31
N ALA A 219 -22.94 14.22 -21.72
CA ALA A 219 -21.59 14.43 -21.20
C ALA A 219 -21.09 15.85 -21.53
N ALA A 220 -21.25 16.30 -22.78
CA ALA A 220 -20.87 17.64 -23.23
C ALA A 220 -21.66 18.74 -22.49
N LEU A 221 -22.98 18.57 -22.34
CA LEU A 221 -23.81 19.49 -21.55
C LEU A 221 -23.37 19.52 -20.07
N THR A 222 -23.02 18.37 -19.51
CA THR A 222 -22.54 18.27 -18.12
C THR A 222 -21.21 18.99 -17.95
N LEU A 223 -20.30 18.86 -18.92
CA LEU A 223 -19.02 19.55 -18.94
C LEU A 223 -19.21 21.08 -19.02
N GLY A 224 -19.98 21.58 -19.99
CA GLY A 224 -20.23 23.02 -20.12
C GLY A 224 -20.92 23.65 -18.90
N ASN A 225 -21.77 22.91 -18.21
CA ASN A 225 -22.34 23.37 -16.92
C ASN A 225 -21.28 23.45 -15.81
N ALA A 226 -20.37 22.48 -15.74
CA ALA A 226 -19.29 22.47 -14.75
C ALA A 226 -18.28 23.60 -15.00
N GLU A 227 -17.95 23.85 -16.27
CA GLU A 227 -17.12 24.98 -16.71
C GLU A 227 -17.77 26.32 -16.32
N ALA A 228 -19.04 26.53 -16.68
CA ALA A 228 -19.77 27.77 -16.38
C ALA A 228 -19.90 28.06 -14.87
N LEU A 229 -19.94 27.02 -14.05
CA LEU A 229 -19.97 27.11 -12.59
C LEU A 229 -18.58 27.24 -11.95
N GLY A 230 -17.50 27.19 -12.74
CA GLY A 230 -16.11 27.30 -12.27
C GLY A 230 -15.68 26.13 -11.38
N ILE A 231 -16.23 24.93 -11.63
CA ILE A 231 -15.98 23.74 -10.80
C ILE A 231 -14.68 23.04 -11.21
N LEU A 232 -14.33 23.11 -12.49
CA LEU A 232 -13.17 22.45 -13.07
C LEU A 232 -11.97 23.39 -13.11
N THR A 233 -10.78 22.83 -12.92
CA THR A 233 -9.54 23.54 -13.27
C THR A 233 -9.39 23.63 -14.80
N PRO A 234 -8.62 24.61 -15.32
CA PRO A 234 -8.41 24.74 -16.76
C PRO A 234 -7.82 23.49 -17.42
N ASP A 235 -6.94 22.77 -16.72
CA ASP A 235 -6.32 21.54 -17.25
C ASP A 235 -7.32 20.37 -17.27
N GLU A 236 -8.20 20.26 -16.27
CA GLU A 236 -9.26 19.24 -16.26
C GLU A 236 -10.29 19.48 -17.37
N ASP A 237 -10.70 20.73 -17.55
CA ASP A 237 -11.64 21.12 -18.61
C ASP A 237 -11.07 20.83 -20.00
N ALA A 238 -9.83 21.27 -20.26
CA ALA A 238 -9.13 21.00 -21.51
C ALA A 238 -8.99 19.49 -21.77
N LEU A 239 -8.61 18.69 -20.77
CA LEU A 239 -8.47 17.24 -20.92
C LEU A 239 -9.82 16.56 -21.23
N LEU A 240 -10.90 16.98 -20.57
CA LEU A 240 -12.25 16.45 -20.82
C LEU A 240 -12.79 16.85 -22.20
N LEU A 241 -12.49 18.06 -22.67
CA LEU A 241 -12.83 18.50 -24.03
C LEU A 241 -12.17 17.61 -25.10
N HIS A 242 -10.87 17.35 -24.97
CA HIS A 242 -10.15 16.44 -25.87
C HIS A 242 -10.69 15.00 -25.80
N PHE A 243 -11.14 14.56 -24.63
CA PHE A 243 -11.75 13.25 -24.45
C PHE A 243 -13.13 13.14 -25.10
N LEU A 244 -13.95 14.19 -25.05
CA LEU A 244 -15.32 14.17 -25.60
C LEU A 244 -15.35 14.40 -27.11
N ASP A 245 -14.49 15.27 -27.63
CA ASP A 245 -14.48 15.66 -29.05
C ASP A 245 -13.05 15.70 -29.62
N PRO A 246 -12.41 14.54 -29.84
CA PRO A 246 -11.03 14.49 -30.32
C PRO A 246 -10.85 15.09 -31.72
N GLU A 247 -11.90 15.15 -32.54
CA GLU A 247 -11.85 15.74 -33.88
C GLU A 247 -11.84 17.27 -33.82
N LEU A 248 -12.65 17.88 -32.96
CA LEU A 248 -12.70 19.33 -32.80
C LEU A 248 -11.39 19.91 -32.28
N PHE A 249 -10.69 19.16 -31.43
CA PHE A 249 -9.42 19.56 -30.82
C PHE A 249 -8.20 18.95 -31.52
N GLU A 250 -8.35 18.46 -32.76
CA GLU A 250 -7.22 17.89 -33.51
C GLU A 250 -6.11 18.93 -33.74
N GLY A 251 -4.89 18.61 -33.30
CA GLY A 251 -3.72 19.49 -33.43
C GLY A 251 -3.61 20.55 -32.33
N GLU A 252 -4.59 20.65 -31.43
CA GLU A 252 -4.43 21.41 -30.19
C GLU A 252 -3.50 20.67 -29.23
N LYS A 253 -2.88 21.45 -28.34
CA LYS A 253 -1.92 20.90 -27.38
C LYS A 253 -2.67 20.42 -26.13
N LEU A 254 -2.57 19.13 -25.85
CA LEU A 254 -3.03 18.57 -24.58
C LEU A 254 -2.34 19.22 -23.37
N PRO A 255 -3.06 19.39 -22.24
CA PRO A 255 -2.44 19.82 -20.99
C PRO A 255 -1.37 18.82 -20.59
N SER A 256 -0.28 19.33 -20.00
CA SER A 256 0.82 18.47 -19.55
C SER A 256 0.31 17.52 -18.47
N PRO A 257 0.52 16.20 -18.59
CA PRO A 257 0.05 15.25 -17.59
C PRO A 257 0.68 15.54 -16.23
N PRO A 258 -0.09 15.45 -15.13
CA PRO A 258 0.46 15.63 -13.80
C PRO A 258 1.48 14.53 -13.50
N ARG A 259 2.50 14.86 -12.70
CA ARG A 259 3.51 13.89 -12.26
C ARG A 259 2.90 12.71 -11.51
N LEU A 260 1.79 12.96 -10.82
CA LEU A 260 1.06 12.00 -10.03
C LEU A 260 -0.43 12.13 -10.39
N PRO A 261 -0.90 11.43 -11.45
CA PRO A 261 -2.29 11.48 -11.88
C PRO A 261 -3.20 10.70 -10.92
N THR A 262 -4.48 11.09 -10.87
CA THR A 262 -5.51 10.22 -10.32
C THR A 262 -5.79 9.03 -11.26
N PRO A 263 -6.38 7.92 -10.81
CA PRO A 263 -6.80 6.83 -11.70
C PRO A 263 -7.68 7.32 -12.85
N LEU A 264 -8.55 8.29 -12.59
CA LEU A 264 -9.42 8.88 -13.61
C LEU A 264 -8.61 9.70 -14.61
N THR A 265 -7.73 10.58 -14.14
CA THR A 265 -6.84 11.38 -14.99
C THR A 265 -5.96 10.47 -15.85
N PHE A 266 -5.40 9.41 -15.28
CA PHE A 266 -4.61 8.42 -16.00
C PHE A 266 -5.40 7.75 -17.12
N ARG A 267 -6.66 7.36 -16.86
CA ARG A 267 -7.54 6.77 -17.88
C ARG A 267 -7.99 7.77 -18.94
N LEU A 268 -8.18 9.04 -18.59
CA LEU A 268 -8.46 10.10 -19.57
C LEU A 268 -7.28 10.31 -20.51
N TYR A 269 -6.05 10.40 -20.00
CA TYR A 269 -4.84 10.48 -20.84
C TYR A 269 -4.66 9.25 -21.73
N GLU A 270 -4.94 8.05 -21.21
CA GLU A 270 -4.94 6.84 -22.03
C GLU A 270 -5.99 6.88 -23.14
N ALA A 271 -7.20 7.37 -22.86
CA ALA A 271 -8.29 7.46 -23.82
C ALA A 271 -8.01 8.44 -24.97
N VAL A 272 -7.29 9.53 -24.70
CA VAL A 272 -6.86 10.50 -25.74
C VAL A 272 -5.54 10.12 -26.43
N GLY A 273 -5.00 8.92 -26.15
CA GLY A 273 -3.81 8.39 -26.83
C GLY A 273 -2.46 8.79 -26.21
N GLU A 274 -2.45 9.54 -25.11
CA GLU A 274 -1.24 9.99 -24.40
C GLU A 274 -0.98 9.15 -23.14
N ARG A 275 -0.97 7.82 -23.29
CA ARG A 275 -0.78 6.89 -22.18
C ARG A 275 0.50 7.20 -21.40
N GLN A 276 0.36 7.39 -20.09
CA GLN A 276 1.48 7.68 -19.21
C GLN A 276 2.28 6.40 -18.88
N PRO A 277 3.62 6.46 -18.81
CA PRO A 277 4.44 5.35 -18.35
C PRO A 277 4.22 5.11 -16.85
N THR A 278 3.98 3.86 -16.45
CA THR A 278 3.70 3.55 -15.04
C THR A 278 4.95 3.37 -14.19
N ASP A 279 6.16 3.29 -14.78
CA ASP A 279 7.41 2.95 -14.06
C ASP A 279 7.68 3.90 -12.86
N GLN A 280 7.26 5.17 -12.96
CA GLN A 280 7.46 6.20 -11.93
C GLN A 280 6.19 6.51 -11.13
N LEU A 281 5.08 5.83 -11.43
CA LEU A 281 3.82 5.99 -10.72
C LEU A 281 3.78 5.09 -9.47
N PRO A 282 2.83 5.31 -8.55
CA PRO A 282 2.55 4.37 -7.47
C PRO A 282 2.34 2.95 -7.99
N VAL A 283 2.71 1.93 -7.21
CA VAL A 283 2.69 0.53 -7.66
C VAL A 283 1.30 0.05 -8.08
N ALA A 284 0.24 0.66 -7.55
CA ALA A 284 -1.14 0.43 -7.96
C ALA A 284 -1.37 0.59 -9.49
N PHE A 285 -0.68 1.53 -10.14
CA PHE A 285 -0.80 1.77 -11.58
C PHE A 285 -0.14 0.68 -12.43
N ALA A 286 0.82 -0.08 -11.87
CA ALA A 286 1.51 -1.13 -12.59
C ALA A 286 0.55 -2.23 -13.08
N ILE A 287 -0.61 -2.42 -12.43
CA ILE A 287 -1.61 -3.40 -12.87
C ILE A 287 -2.13 -3.12 -14.29
N ALA A 288 -2.24 -1.85 -14.68
CA ALA A 288 -2.77 -1.44 -15.98
C ALA A 288 -1.82 -1.84 -17.13
N ASP A 289 -0.55 -2.01 -16.82
CA ASP A 289 0.46 -2.48 -17.75
C ASP A 289 0.42 -4.00 -17.97
N LEU A 290 -0.31 -4.77 -17.16
CA LEU A 290 -0.38 -6.25 -17.30
C LEU A 290 -1.31 -6.73 -18.43
N SER A 291 -2.07 -5.85 -19.08
CA SER A 291 -2.98 -6.23 -20.16
C SER A 291 -2.24 -6.67 -21.43
N ASP A 292 -2.79 -7.64 -22.16
CA ASP A 292 -2.10 -8.25 -23.31
C ASP A 292 -1.93 -7.32 -24.52
N THR A 293 -2.59 -6.16 -24.52
CA THR A 293 -2.40 -5.09 -25.51
C THR A 293 -1.09 -4.32 -25.29
N VAL A 294 -0.46 -4.47 -24.12
CA VAL A 294 0.77 -3.79 -23.75
C VAL A 294 1.99 -4.62 -24.17
N GLY A 295 3.01 -3.93 -24.67
CA GLY A 295 4.27 -4.54 -25.09
C GLY A 295 4.90 -5.40 -23.99
N TRP A 296 5.40 -6.58 -24.35
CA TRP A 296 5.88 -7.60 -23.39
C TRP A 296 6.95 -7.07 -22.43
N ARG A 297 7.88 -6.21 -22.88
CA ARG A 297 8.91 -5.61 -22.00
C ARG A 297 8.29 -4.76 -20.88
N THR A 298 7.24 -4.00 -21.17
CA THR A 298 6.53 -3.19 -20.16
C THR A 298 5.77 -4.10 -19.20
N ARG A 299 5.09 -5.13 -19.72
CA ARG A 299 4.45 -6.17 -18.90
C ARG A 299 5.41 -6.86 -17.93
N LEU A 300 6.61 -7.19 -18.39
CA LEU A 300 7.65 -7.80 -17.54
C LEU A 300 8.07 -6.88 -16.39
N ARG A 301 8.29 -5.58 -16.66
CA ARG A 301 8.62 -4.61 -15.60
C ARG A 301 7.49 -4.43 -14.61
N ALA A 302 6.25 -4.36 -15.10
CA ALA A 302 5.07 -4.22 -14.27
C ALA A 302 4.88 -5.43 -13.34
N VAL A 303 5.00 -6.65 -13.87
CA VAL A 303 4.83 -7.86 -13.05
C VAL A 303 5.97 -8.05 -12.04
N GLU A 304 7.21 -7.69 -12.39
CA GLU A 304 8.34 -7.67 -11.45
C GLU A 304 8.08 -6.66 -10.32
N ARG A 305 7.64 -5.43 -10.66
CA ARG A 305 7.38 -4.38 -9.68
C ARG A 305 6.24 -4.75 -8.72
N LEU A 306 5.21 -5.42 -9.22
CA LEU A 306 4.12 -5.95 -8.40
C LEU A 306 4.58 -7.14 -7.54
N ALA A 307 5.41 -8.04 -8.07
CA ALA A 307 5.93 -9.18 -7.33
C ALA A 307 6.87 -8.76 -6.20
N ALA A 308 7.65 -7.69 -6.40
CA ALA A 308 8.58 -7.17 -5.39
C ALA A 308 7.88 -6.68 -4.10
N VAL A 309 6.62 -6.26 -4.21
CA VAL A 309 5.77 -5.87 -3.07
C VAL A 309 4.73 -6.94 -2.70
N ASP A 310 4.90 -8.16 -3.20
CA ASP A 310 3.98 -9.30 -3.01
C ASP A 310 2.54 -9.04 -3.51
N ALA A 311 2.34 -8.05 -4.39
CA ALA A 311 1.02 -7.73 -4.94
C ALA A 311 0.52 -8.74 -5.97
N VAL A 312 1.43 -9.50 -6.56
CA VAL A 312 1.13 -10.66 -7.41
C VAL A 312 1.98 -11.85 -6.97
N SER A 313 1.46 -13.05 -7.19
CA SER A 313 2.19 -14.28 -6.88
C SER A 313 3.30 -14.57 -7.88
N PHE A 314 4.25 -15.43 -7.51
CA PHE A 314 5.31 -15.84 -8.42
C PHE A 314 4.77 -16.61 -9.63
N GLU A 315 3.68 -17.36 -9.49
CA GLU A 315 2.99 -18.01 -10.61
C GLU A 315 2.47 -16.99 -11.62
N ARG A 316 1.95 -15.84 -11.15
CA ARG A 316 1.54 -14.75 -12.05
C ARG A 316 2.75 -14.16 -12.77
N LEU A 317 3.87 -13.96 -12.08
CA LEU A 317 5.14 -13.56 -12.71
C LEU A 317 5.58 -14.56 -13.76
N LEU A 318 5.59 -15.86 -13.43
CA LEU A 318 5.90 -16.94 -14.37
C LEU A 318 5.01 -16.91 -15.62
N SER A 319 3.72 -16.62 -15.45
CA SER A 319 2.77 -16.61 -16.58
C SER A 319 3.19 -15.60 -17.64
N VAL A 320 3.70 -14.43 -17.24
CA VAL A 320 4.20 -13.39 -18.15
C VAL A 320 5.60 -13.74 -18.67
N TYR A 321 6.47 -14.27 -17.81
CA TYR A 321 7.83 -14.68 -18.17
C TYR A 321 7.83 -15.80 -19.23
N SER A 322 6.83 -16.67 -19.21
CA SER A 322 6.78 -17.88 -20.05
C SER A 322 6.16 -17.65 -21.43
N GLU A 323 5.66 -16.45 -21.72
CA GLU A 323 4.99 -16.15 -22.99
C GLU A 323 5.94 -16.24 -24.19
N ARG A 324 7.22 -15.94 -24.01
CA ARG A 324 8.22 -15.88 -25.08
C ARG A 324 9.61 -16.24 -24.55
N ALA A 325 10.49 -16.67 -25.44
CA ALA A 325 11.92 -16.76 -25.14
C ALA A 325 12.54 -15.35 -25.02
N PRO A 326 13.62 -15.16 -24.24
CA PRO A 326 14.35 -13.90 -24.17
C PRO A 326 14.70 -13.39 -25.58
N ALA A 327 14.27 -12.17 -25.89
CA ALA A 327 14.39 -11.62 -27.24
C ALA A 327 15.81 -11.08 -27.57
N ALA A 328 16.61 -10.82 -26.54
CA ALA A 328 17.98 -10.30 -26.63
C ALA A 328 18.75 -10.61 -25.33
N SER A 329 20.03 -10.24 -25.27
CA SER A 329 20.80 -10.18 -24.03
C SER A 329 20.58 -8.84 -23.31
N GLY A 330 20.67 -8.84 -21.98
CA GLY A 330 20.72 -7.62 -21.15
C GLY A 330 19.60 -7.52 -20.10
N ALA A 331 19.95 -7.00 -18.91
CA ALA A 331 19.08 -6.68 -17.76
C ALA A 331 17.85 -7.60 -17.62
N ILE A 332 16.67 -7.14 -18.04
CA ILE A 332 15.40 -7.87 -17.87
C ILE A 332 15.38 -9.22 -18.60
N TRP A 333 16.06 -9.32 -19.74
CA TRP A 333 16.08 -10.56 -20.53
C TRP A 333 16.95 -11.64 -19.89
N ASP A 334 18.04 -11.24 -19.24
CA ASP A 334 18.92 -12.15 -18.52
C ASP A 334 18.17 -12.74 -17.31
N ARG A 335 17.38 -11.92 -16.60
CA ARG A 335 16.49 -12.37 -15.52
C ARG A 335 15.45 -13.38 -16.01
N VAL A 336 14.77 -13.07 -17.11
CA VAL A 336 13.80 -14.01 -17.73
C VAL A 336 14.49 -15.33 -18.09
N GLY A 337 15.68 -15.27 -18.68
CA GLY A 337 16.47 -16.45 -19.02
C GLY A 337 16.82 -17.32 -17.81
N ALA A 338 17.33 -16.71 -16.74
CA ALA A 338 17.71 -17.40 -15.51
C ALA A 338 16.49 -18.07 -14.83
N VAL A 339 15.36 -17.35 -14.71
CA VAL A 339 14.12 -17.91 -14.15
C VAL A 339 13.57 -19.04 -15.01
N GLN A 340 13.51 -18.89 -16.34
CA GLN A 340 13.09 -19.97 -17.24
C GLN A 340 14.01 -21.20 -17.18
N ALA A 341 15.31 -21.01 -16.95
CA ALA A 341 16.25 -22.11 -16.77
C ALA A 341 16.01 -22.84 -15.43
N LEU A 342 15.73 -22.11 -14.35
CA LEU A 342 15.33 -22.68 -13.07
C LEU A 342 14.04 -23.50 -13.20
N VAL A 343 13.00 -22.93 -13.84
CA VAL A 343 11.71 -23.61 -14.02
C VAL A 343 11.88 -24.93 -14.77
N ARG A 344 12.64 -24.94 -15.87
CA ARG A 344 12.95 -26.19 -16.60
C ARG A 344 13.71 -27.19 -15.75
N ALA A 345 14.66 -26.75 -14.93
CA ALA A 345 15.41 -27.63 -14.03
C ALA A 345 14.51 -28.29 -12.96
N VAL A 346 13.52 -27.55 -12.46
CA VAL A 346 12.48 -28.05 -11.55
C VAL A 346 11.62 -29.09 -12.24
N GLU A 347 11.10 -28.79 -13.44
CA GLU A 347 10.22 -29.68 -14.22
C GLU A 347 10.93 -30.99 -14.60
N ASP A 348 12.20 -30.91 -14.97
CA ASP A 348 13.05 -32.06 -15.27
C ASP A 348 13.35 -32.93 -14.03
N GLY A 349 13.09 -32.42 -12.82
CA GLY A 349 13.35 -33.11 -11.56
C GLY A 349 14.83 -33.42 -11.31
N SER A 350 15.76 -32.74 -11.99
CA SER A 350 17.20 -33.00 -11.91
C SER A 350 17.87 -32.14 -10.85
N SER A 351 18.36 -32.76 -9.75
CA SER A 351 19.11 -32.05 -8.72
C SER A 351 20.39 -31.40 -9.26
N GLN A 352 21.02 -32.01 -10.28
CA GLN A 352 22.21 -31.45 -10.91
C GLN A 352 21.91 -30.19 -11.73
N LYS A 353 20.81 -30.17 -12.49
CA LYS A 353 20.38 -28.97 -13.22
C LYS A 353 19.97 -27.88 -12.24
N LEU A 354 19.22 -28.24 -11.21
CA LEU A 354 18.79 -27.33 -10.15
C LEU A 354 19.99 -26.69 -9.44
N ALA A 355 21.02 -27.46 -9.09
CA ALA A 355 22.24 -26.94 -8.48
C ALA A 355 22.97 -25.91 -9.36
N ARG A 356 22.84 -25.99 -10.69
CA ARG A 356 23.47 -25.04 -11.61
C ARG A 356 22.65 -23.77 -11.81
N THR A 357 21.32 -23.86 -11.81
CA THR A 357 20.43 -22.75 -12.15
C THR A 357 19.93 -21.98 -10.93
N LEU A 358 19.81 -22.62 -9.77
CA LEU A 358 19.26 -22.02 -8.55
C LEU A 358 20.04 -20.78 -8.08
N PRO A 359 21.39 -20.79 -7.99
CA PRO A 359 22.12 -19.61 -7.49
C PRO A 359 21.91 -18.37 -8.34
N GLU A 360 21.95 -18.51 -9.68
CA GLU A 360 21.76 -17.39 -10.60
C GLU A 360 20.31 -16.87 -10.53
N ALA A 361 19.32 -17.77 -10.59
CA ALA A 361 17.91 -17.40 -10.48
C ALA A 361 17.58 -16.73 -9.13
N TRP A 362 18.24 -17.16 -8.06
CA TRP A 362 18.12 -16.54 -6.74
C TRP A 362 18.71 -15.13 -6.73
N GLN A 363 19.92 -14.95 -7.27
CA GLN A 363 20.56 -13.64 -7.32
C GLN A 363 19.76 -12.63 -8.15
N VAL A 364 19.29 -13.02 -9.34
CA VAL A 364 18.49 -12.10 -10.17
C VAL A 364 17.15 -11.73 -9.54
N ALA A 365 16.59 -12.61 -8.69
CA ALA A 365 15.38 -12.32 -7.94
C ALA A 365 15.66 -11.30 -6.83
N LYS A 366 16.77 -11.45 -6.10
CA LYS A 366 17.24 -10.46 -5.09
C LYS A 366 17.50 -9.11 -5.74
N ASP A 367 18.20 -9.08 -6.88
CA ASP A 367 18.51 -7.84 -7.60
C ASP A 367 17.26 -7.11 -8.11
N ALA A 368 16.18 -7.84 -8.37
CA ALA A 368 14.90 -7.30 -8.81
C ALA A 368 13.87 -7.14 -7.68
N GLY A 369 14.19 -7.55 -6.45
CA GLY A 369 13.36 -7.42 -5.25
C GLY A 369 12.21 -8.41 -5.11
N TYR A 370 12.10 -9.45 -5.96
CA TYR A 370 11.02 -10.45 -5.90
C TYR A 370 11.45 -11.79 -5.27
N GLU A 371 12.57 -11.82 -4.55
CA GLU A 371 13.12 -13.02 -3.91
C GLU A 371 12.15 -13.71 -2.95
N ALA A 372 11.29 -12.95 -2.25
CA ALA A 372 10.26 -13.51 -1.37
C ALA A 372 9.23 -14.34 -2.13
N ALA A 373 8.75 -13.82 -3.27
CA ALA A 373 7.82 -14.52 -4.14
C ALA A 373 8.47 -15.80 -4.72
N LEU A 374 9.71 -15.70 -5.20
CA LEU A 374 10.46 -16.86 -5.68
C LEU A 374 10.66 -17.90 -4.58
N ALA A 375 11.04 -17.48 -3.37
CA ALA A 375 11.28 -18.37 -2.23
C ALA A 375 10.02 -19.17 -1.86
N GLY A 376 8.86 -18.50 -1.77
CA GLY A 376 7.58 -19.16 -1.51
C GLY A 376 7.23 -20.25 -2.53
N TRP A 377 7.50 -20.00 -3.82
CA TRP A 377 7.25 -20.97 -4.89
C TRP A 377 8.25 -22.12 -4.90
N ILE A 378 9.56 -21.83 -4.85
CA ILE A 378 10.60 -22.85 -5.02
C ILE A 378 10.81 -23.70 -3.77
N ALA A 379 10.56 -23.19 -2.55
CA ALA A 379 10.84 -23.92 -1.31
C ALA A 379 10.15 -25.31 -1.24
N SER A 380 8.93 -25.43 -1.75
CA SER A 380 8.23 -26.73 -1.82
C SER A 380 8.90 -27.75 -2.76
N LYS A 381 9.69 -27.28 -3.72
CA LYS A 381 10.35 -28.09 -4.76
C LYS A 381 11.77 -28.52 -4.38
N LEU A 382 12.29 -27.98 -3.27
CA LEU A 382 13.59 -28.33 -2.70
C LEU A 382 13.53 -29.56 -1.77
N ASP A 383 12.35 -29.98 -1.32
CA ASP A 383 12.20 -31.13 -0.44
C ASP A 383 12.84 -32.40 -1.06
N GLY A 384 13.72 -33.06 -0.31
CA GLY A 384 14.41 -34.29 -0.74
C GLY A 384 15.50 -34.08 -1.80
N ARG A 385 15.88 -32.83 -2.09
CA ARG A 385 17.03 -32.52 -2.96
C ARG A 385 18.31 -32.44 -2.15
N THR A 386 19.42 -32.86 -2.76
CA THR A 386 20.77 -32.70 -2.23
C THR A 386 21.47 -31.60 -3.01
N LEU A 387 21.71 -30.46 -2.38
CA LEU A 387 22.35 -29.29 -2.97
C LEU A 387 23.48 -28.83 -2.03
N ASP A 388 24.69 -28.73 -2.58
CA ASP A 388 25.89 -28.36 -1.83
C ASP A 388 26.48 -27.04 -2.37
N GLY A 389 27.45 -26.48 -1.66
CA GLY A 389 28.16 -25.26 -2.08
C GLY A 389 27.21 -24.07 -2.23
N THR A 390 27.35 -23.31 -3.33
CA THR A 390 26.54 -22.11 -3.59
C THR A 390 25.05 -22.43 -3.75
N ALA A 391 24.71 -23.60 -4.31
CA ALA A 391 23.32 -24.04 -4.44
C ALA A 391 22.71 -24.44 -3.10
N GLY A 392 23.50 -25.09 -2.23
CA GLY A 392 23.09 -25.38 -0.86
C GLY A 392 22.83 -24.10 -0.07
N HIS A 393 23.74 -23.13 -0.15
CA HIS A 393 23.56 -21.83 0.51
C HIS A 393 22.32 -21.06 0.00
N ALA A 394 22.10 -21.01 -1.32
CA ALA A 394 20.87 -20.41 -1.87
C ALA A 394 19.61 -21.16 -1.38
N ALA A 395 19.62 -22.50 -1.36
CA ALA A 395 18.52 -23.30 -0.85
C ALA A 395 18.26 -23.09 0.65
N PHE A 396 19.32 -22.87 1.44
CA PHE A 396 19.23 -22.50 2.85
C PHE A 396 18.54 -21.15 3.05
N GLU A 397 19.01 -20.09 2.38
CA GLU A 397 18.39 -18.75 2.44
C GLU A 397 16.92 -18.80 2.01
N ILE A 398 16.64 -19.46 0.88
CA ILE A 398 15.28 -19.61 0.36
C ILE A 398 14.37 -20.31 1.38
N ALA A 399 14.83 -21.41 1.98
CA ALA A 399 14.01 -22.16 2.92
C ALA A 399 13.74 -21.36 4.20
N LEU A 400 14.69 -20.54 4.67
CA LEU A 400 14.47 -19.61 5.77
C LEU A 400 13.49 -18.49 5.40
N LEU A 401 13.66 -17.86 4.23
CA LEU A 401 12.77 -16.80 3.76
C LEU A 401 11.33 -17.32 3.57
N ALA A 402 11.17 -18.55 3.10
CA ALA A 402 9.88 -19.21 2.96
C ALA A 402 9.28 -19.72 4.29
N GLY A 403 9.92 -19.44 5.44
CA GLY A 403 9.43 -19.86 6.75
C GLY A 403 9.47 -21.37 7.00
N ARG A 404 10.40 -22.08 6.36
CA ARG A 404 10.58 -23.54 6.48
C ARG A 404 11.94 -23.89 7.12
N PRO A 405 12.16 -23.61 8.42
CA PRO A 405 13.43 -23.88 9.07
C PRO A 405 13.84 -25.36 9.09
N GLY A 406 12.88 -26.28 9.09
CA GLY A 406 13.17 -27.71 8.98
C GLY A 406 13.73 -28.12 7.62
N LEU A 407 13.35 -27.41 6.55
CA LEU A 407 13.95 -27.57 5.23
C LEU A 407 15.31 -26.87 5.16
N ALA A 408 15.43 -25.66 5.72
CA ALA A 408 16.70 -24.95 5.79
C ALA A 408 17.78 -25.79 6.48
N GLY A 409 17.46 -26.48 7.57
CA GLY A 409 18.39 -27.38 8.26
C GLY A 409 18.96 -28.52 7.40
N GLN A 410 18.30 -28.89 6.29
CA GLN A 410 18.82 -29.90 5.35
C GLN A 410 19.95 -29.34 4.45
N PHE A 411 19.98 -28.02 4.26
CA PHE A 411 20.94 -27.31 3.41
C PHE A 411 21.98 -26.52 4.19
N SER A 412 21.95 -26.58 5.53
CA SER A 412 22.92 -25.87 6.36
C SER A 412 24.33 -26.41 6.15
N ALA A 413 25.29 -25.49 6.06
CA ALA A 413 26.72 -25.79 6.02
C ALA A 413 27.32 -25.97 7.44
N GLY A 414 26.52 -25.84 8.51
CA GLY A 414 26.97 -25.93 9.90
C GLY A 414 27.88 -24.77 10.33
N THR A 415 27.71 -23.60 9.69
CA THR A 415 28.41 -22.38 10.12
C THR A 415 27.77 -21.81 11.38
N ALA A 416 28.51 -20.98 12.12
CA ALA A 416 27.96 -20.30 13.29
C ALA A 416 26.75 -19.39 12.95
N GLU A 417 26.73 -18.85 11.73
CA GLU A 417 25.64 -18.02 11.22
C GLU A 417 24.39 -18.86 10.90
N ASP A 418 24.56 -19.98 10.19
CA ASP A 418 23.46 -20.90 9.89
C ASP A 418 22.81 -21.43 11.19
N ASP A 419 23.65 -21.87 12.13
CA ASP A 419 23.22 -22.35 13.43
C ASP A 419 22.45 -21.27 14.21
N PHE A 420 22.91 -20.01 14.12
CA PHE A 420 22.23 -18.88 14.74
C PHE A 420 20.87 -18.60 14.10
N LEU A 421 20.79 -18.52 12.77
CA LEU A 421 19.53 -18.30 12.04
C LEU A 421 18.53 -19.43 12.30
N LEU A 422 18.98 -20.69 12.30
CA LEU A 422 18.14 -21.84 12.64
C LEU A 422 17.67 -21.81 14.10
N ALA A 423 18.53 -21.41 15.03
CA ALA A 423 18.16 -21.26 16.44
C ALA A 423 17.05 -20.22 16.63
N ILE A 424 17.16 -19.07 15.96
CA ILE A 424 16.12 -18.02 15.95
C ILE A 424 14.82 -18.55 15.35
N ALA A 425 14.89 -19.14 14.14
CA ALA A 425 13.74 -19.61 13.39
C ALA A 425 12.97 -20.73 14.12
N THR A 426 13.70 -21.65 14.77
CA THR A 426 13.11 -22.80 15.48
C THR A 426 12.80 -22.53 16.95
N GLY A 427 13.30 -21.42 17.50
CA GLY A 427 13.22 -21.12 18.94
C GLY A 427 14.04 -22.02 19.84
N LYS A 428 15.05 -22.71 19.29
CA LYS A 428 15.93 -23.60 20.04
C LYS A 428 17.26 -22.89 20.33
N GLY A 429 17.44 -22.49 21.59
CA GLY A 429 18.71 -21.91 22.07
C GLY A 429 18.76 -20.38 21.97
N THR A 430 19.32 -19.74 23.00
CA THR A 430 19.31 -18.27 23.19
C THR A 430 20.71 -17.65 23.26
N ARG A 431 21.76 -18.43 22.97
CA ARG A 431 23.14 -17.95 23.02
C ARG A 431 23.70 -17.87 21.62
N ALA A 432 23.90 -16.65 21.16
CA ALA A 432 24.73 -16.36 20.00
C ALA A 432 26.09 -15.87 20.49
N ALA A 433 27.08 -16.75 20.49
CA ALA A 433 28.46 -16.31 20.61
C ALA A 433 28.81 -15.56 19.31
N GLY A 434 29.11 -14.26 19.40
CA GLY A 434 29.52 -13.46 18.23
C GLY A 434 28.40 -12.77 17.45
N ALA A 435 27.14 -12.78 17.90
CA ALA A 435 26.09 -11.98 17.27
C ALA A 435 26.43 -10.48 17.29
N ASP A 436 26.20 -9.80 16.17
CA ASP A 436 26.31 -8.36 16.00
C ASP A 436 25.26 -7.57 16.83
N GLN A 437 25.12 -6.27 16.55
CA GLN A 437 24.20 -5.42 17.30
C GLN A 437 22.74 -5.81 17.09
N LEU A 438 22.35 -6.17 15.86
CA LEU A 438 20.99 -6.57 15.54
C LEU A 438 20.65 -7.95 16.10
N GLY A 439 21.52 -8.94 15.94
CA GLY A 439 21.34 -10.29 16.50
C GLY A 439 21.14 -10.26 18.01
N ARG A 440 21.86 -9.38 18.74
CA ARG A 440 21.62 -9.18 20.18
C ARG A 440 20.26 -8.54 20.47
N ALA A 441 19.81 -7.57 19.67
CA ALA A 441 18.50 -6.94 19.82
C ALA A 441 17.35 -7.93 19.54
N VAL A 442 17.47 -8.72 18.46
CA VAL A 442 16.55 -9.82 18.13
C VAL A 442 16.42 -10.78 19.31
N LEU A 443 17.55 -11.26 19.87
CA LEU A 443 17.52 -12.16 21.02
C LEU A 443 16.85 -11.53 22.25
N ARG A 444 17.09 -10.24 22.52
CA ARG A 444 16.42 -9.51 23.60
C ARG A 444 14.91 -9.47 23.40
N GLY A 445 14.43 -9.09 22.22
CA GLY A 445 13.00 -9.04 21.91
C GLY A 445 12.33 -10.41 21.98
N LEU A 446 12.97 -11.44 21.42
CA LEU A 446 12.50 -12.82 21.45
C LEU A 446 12.54 -13.47 22.85
N SER A 447 13.26 -12.88 23.80
CA SER A 447 13.35 -13.35 25.19
C SER A 447 12.53 -12.50 26.17
N ALA A 448 11.92 -11.40 25.71
CA ALA A 448 11.15 -10.50 26.54
C ALA A 448 9.91 -11.19 27.15
N ARG A 449 9.50 -10.74 28.34
CA ARG A 449 8.34 -11.27 29.09
C ARG A 449 7.07 -10.42 28.98
N GLY A 450 7.10 -9.36 28.18
CA GLY A 450 6.00 -8.42 28.00
C GLY A 450 6.23 -7.54 26.78
N PRO A 451 5.32 -6.60 26.49
CA PRO A 451 5.33 -5.80 25.27
C PRO A 451 6.53 -4.85 25.15
N GLY A 452 7.26 -4.60 26.24
CA GLY A 452 8.32 -3.60 26.30
C GLY A 452 7.78 -2.24 26.79
N ALA A 453 8.63 -1.44 27.44
CA ALA A 453 8.19 -0.25 28.17
C ALA A 453 7.47 0.77 27.28
N GLN A 454 7.86 0.89 26.01
CA GLN A 454 7.29 1.86 25.07
C GLN A 454 5.83 1.57 24.68
N PHE A 455 5.37 0.32 24.84
CA PHE A 455 4.03 -0.11 24.45
C PHE A 455 3.12 -0.41 25.65
N GLN A 456 3.70 -0.50 26.86
CA GLN A 456 2.98 -0.91 28.06
C GLN A 456 1.75 -0.05 28.34
N ALA A 457 1.88 1.28 28.20
CA ALA A 457 0.77 2.20 28.43
C ALA A 457 -0.42 1.95 27.48
N LEU A 458 -0.16 1.76 26.17
CA LEU A 458 -1.21 1.45 25.20
C LEU A 458 -1.88 0.11 25.48
N VAL A 459 -1.10 -0.91 25.89
CA VAL A 459 -1.65 -2.22 26.25
C VAL A 459 -2.51 -2.13 27.51
N ASP A 460 -2.05 -1.44 28.55
CA ASP A 460 -2.77 -1.26 29.82
C ASP A 460 -4.07 -0.47 29.61
N ASP A 461 -4.07 0.49 28.68
CA ASP A 461 -5.25 1.27 28.30
C ASP A 461 -6.24 0.51 27.39
N GLY A 462 -5.93 -0.73 27.00
CA GLY A 462 -6.76 -1.53 26.10
C GLY A 462 -6.72 -1.04 24.64
N ARG A 463 -5.61 -0.45 24.21
CA ARG A 463 -5.32 0.09 22.87
C ARG A 463 -4.25 -0.74 22.16
N SER A 464 -4.34 -2.07 22.27
CA SER A 464 -3.33 -3.00 21.74
C SER A 464 -3.15 -2.90 20.23
N GLY A 465 -4.19 -2.52 19.48
CA GLY A 465 -4.12 -2.28 18.04
C GLY A 465 -3.18 -1.13 17.67
N GLU A 466 -3.21 -0.01 18.40
CA GLU A 466 -2.27 1.10 18.17
C GLU A 466 -0.83 0.71 18.52
N ALA A 467 -0.64 -0.06 19.59
CA ALA A 467 0.66 -0.60 19.96
C ALA A 467 1.20 -1.54 18.87
N LEU A 468 0.34 -2.37 18.28
CA LEU A 468 0.70 -3.23 17.14
C LEU A 468 1.13 -2.40 15.94
N LEU A 469 0.31 -1.43 15.49
CA LEU A 469 0.63 -0.57 14.35
C LEU A 469 1.97 0.18 14.54
N THR A 470 2.21 0.67 15.76
CA THR A 470 3.48 1.32 16.11
C THR A 470 4.66 0.34 16.07
N ALA A 471 4.46 -0.92 16.49
CA ALA A 471 5.49 -1.96 16.37
C ALA A 471 5.76 -2.34 14.90
N LEU A 472 4.71 -2.41 14.06
CA LEU A 472 4.86 -2.63 12.62
C LEU A 472 5.68 -1.49 12.00
N ALA A 473 5.31 -0.23 12.24
CA ALA A 473 6.05 0.95 11.76
C ALA A 473 7.54 0.87 12.12
N THR A 474 7.83 0.53 13.38
CA THR A 474 9.19 0.40 13.90
C THR A 474 10.00 -0.68 13.17
N LEU A 475 9.37 -1.81 12.81
CA LEU A 475 10.04 -2.90 12.10
C LEU A 475 10.19 -2.63 10.60
N MET A 476 9.31 -1.79 10.03
CA MET A 476 9.34 -1.37 8.62
C MET A 476 10.44 -0.34 8.35
N ASP A 477 10.64 0.64 9.24
CA ASP A 477 11.75 1.62 9.17
C ASP A 477 13.14 0.95 9.24
N GLY A 478 13.18 -0.34 9.55
CA GLY A 478 14.36 -1.17 9.53
C GLY A 478 15.16 -1.10 10.83
N ALA A 479 15.95 -2.15 11.04
CA ALA A 479 16.81 -2.30 12.20
C ALA A 479 17.96 -1.28 12.29
N ALA A 480 18.28 -0.60 11.18
CA ALA A 480 19.48 0.21 11.03
C ALA A 480 19.52 1.46 11.93
N GLY A 481 18.38 1.96 12.40
CA GLY A 481 18.33 3.19 13.19
C GLY A 481 18.43 2.99 14.70
N ASN A 482 17.87 1.90 15.25
CA ASN A 482 17.76 1.72 16.70
C ASN A 482 17.46 0.27 17.12
N PRO A 483 18.49 -0.51 17.50
CA PRO A 483 18.33 -1.91 17.93
C PRO A 483 17.44 -2.08 19.17
N ASP A 484 17.34 -1.08 20.05
CA ASP A 484 16.44 -1.17 21.21
C ASP A 484 14.96 -1.05 20.81
N ARG A 485 14.65 -0.21 19.82
CA ARG A 485 13.30 -0.13 19.25
C ARG A 485 12.93 -1.44 18.54
N THR A 486 13.86 -2.04 17.79
CA THR A 486 13.65 -3.35 17.16
C THR A 486 13.36 -4.43 18.22
N ALA A 487 14.14 -4.48 19.29
CA ALA A 487 13.93 -5.43 20.38
C ALA A 487 12.54 -5.26 21.03
N ASN A 488 12.13 -4.01 21.31
CA ASN A 488 10.81 -3.72 21.86
C ASN A 488 9.68 -4.09 20.89
N ALA A 489 9.82 -3.80 19.59
CA ALA A 489 8.79 -4.14 18.60
C ALA A 489 8.61 -5.66 18.44
N ILE A 490 9.71 -6.42 18.42
CA ILE A 490 9.66 -7.89 18.45
C ILE A 490 8.99 -8.40 19.73
N ALA A 491 9.31 -7.80 20.88
CA ALA A 491 8.67 -8.12 22.16
C ALA A 491 7.15 -7.85 22.13
N MET A 492 6.73 -6.75 21.52
CA MET A 492 5.33 -6.39 21.33
C MET A 492 4.58 -7.43 20.51
N LEU A 493 5.12 -7.86 19.36
CA LEU A 493 4.50 -8.94 18.55
C LEU A 493 4.29 -10.21 19.39
N ARG A 494 5.31 -10.62 20.16
CA ARG A 494 5.22 -11.80 21.02
C ARG A 494 4.20 -11.66 22.13
N SER A 495 4.06 -10.47 22.72
CA SER A 495 3.07 -10.21 23.76
C SER A 495 1.62 -10.41 23.29
N LEU A 496 1.37 -10.27 21.98
CA LEU A 496 0.08 -10.53 21.34
C LEU A 496 -0.09 -11.99 20.88
N GLY A 497 0.87 -12.87 21.18
CA GLY A 497 0.86 -14.27 20.72
C GLY A 497 1.38 -14.49 19.30
N LEU A 498 1.92 -13.45 18.64
CA LEU A 498 2.43 -13.52 17.26
C LEU A 498 3.88 -14.07 17.21
N GLU A 499 4.16 -15.13 17.96
CA GLU A 499 5.50 -15.72 18.12
C GLU A 499 6.12 -16.14 16.77
N ARG A 500 5.32 -16.78 15.92
CA ARG A 500 5.77 -17.25 14.59
C ARG A 500 6.17 -16.07 13.70
N LEU A 501 5.38 -15.00 13.68
CA LEU A 501 5.67 -13.79 12.93
C LEU A 501 6.94 -13.12 13.48
N ALA A 502 7.04 -12.95 14.80
CA ALA A 502 8.19 -12.30 15.43
C ALA A 502 9.51 -12.99 15.09
N ARG A 503 9.54 -14.34 15.06
CA ARG A 503 10.71 -15.12 14.66
C ARG A 503 11.03 -14.99 13.19
N GLN A 504 10.00 -15.08 12.34
CA GLN A 504 10.20 -14.99 10.90
C GLN A 504 10.72 -13.61 10.49
N VAL A 505 10.13 -12.54 11.03
CA VAL A 505 10.61 -11.16 10.83
C VAL A 505 12.04 -10.98 11.33
N ALA A 506 12.38 -11.57 12.49
CA ALA A 506 13.74 -11.54 13.00
C ALA A 506 14.76 -12.23 12.06
N VAL A 507 14.40 -13.38 11.48
CA VAL A 507 15.24 -14.07 10.48
C VAL A 507 15.39 -13.20 9.22
N GLU A 508 14.30 -12.64 8.71
CA GLU A 508 14.31 -11.78 7.53
C GLU A 508 15.16 -10.53 7.71
N LEU A 509 15.11 -9.91 8.89
CA LEU A 509 15.96 -8.76 9.23
C LEU A 509 17.46 -9.14 9.24
N LEU A 510 17.80 -10.31 9.79
CA LEU A 510 19.19 -10.80 9.84
C LEU A 510 19.71 -11.19 8.44
N LEU A 511 18.89 -11.87 7.63
CA LEU A 511 19.24 -12.21 6.24
C LEU A 511 19.48 -10.96 5.39
N LYS A 512 18.71 -9.89 5.63
CA LYS A 512 18.87 -8.62 4.91
C LYS A 512 20.16 -7.89 5.31
N GLU A 513 20.57 -7.96 6.58
CA GLU A 513 21.82 -7.34 7.05
C GLU A 513 23.06 -8.11 6.60
N GLY A 514 23.02 -9.45 6.61
CA GLY A 514 24.13 -10.28 6.11
C GLY A 514 24.33 -10.24 4.60
N ALA A 515 23.32 -9.80 3.84
CA ALA A 515 23.39 -9.62 2.39
C ALA A 515 23.98 -8.25 1.97
N ALA A 516 24.15 -7.30 2.90
CA ALA A 516 24.71 -5.96 2.69
C ALA A 516 26.19 -5.91 3.08
#